data_AF-A0A1I8EM72-F1
#
_entry.id   AF-A0A1I8EM72-F1
#
_cell.length_a   1.000
_cell.length_b   1.000
_cell.length_c   1.000
_cell.angle_alpha   90.00
_cell.angle_beta   90.00
_cell.angle_gamma   90.00
#
_symmetry.space_group_name_H-M   'P 1'
#
loop_
_entity.id
_entity.type
_entity.pdbx_description
1 polymer ?
#
loop_
_entity_poly.entity_id
_entity_poly.type
_entity_poly.pdbx_seq_one_letter_code
_entity_poly.pdbx_strand_id
1 'polypeptide(L)'
;MPSKLVRLDPCLFCKCLFHALGLNKTDFKLGLTKVFFRPGKFAEFDQMLRQDPAYMEGLVKKVQIWLLHVYWKKIQYGVLSCIKLKNKILWRAAQLTKIQSALRGYLVRKIYYPRLHLYRRTNVLWERVVELEKMLAHLSSFSQSKWSSVINRINTETQQLLRDIKFARDEQKKIEEMEEKQRLEMEKERRKWEEQKLEQQRIERKTRLEEEKRKQEENYCQQQEILKAENECEEKIKDQKNEELKQELDVEIVRRLAVEDSALQIIENNASKKEMNTGTSKYNLTKYKYVELRDIINTSTDTNLLLACKEEFHKRLQIYQQWKELNESNITEWQISRVPMAILASSSKGFSPHFSQNNVNIQRYFKVPFAKPAREHMNMRDILEVTAVSHGMWYAHFDGQWVVRQMELHPNKKPVLLLAGRDDMEMCELSLDATQLTRKKGAEITAIEFETLWHQCGGSIYHIRPRHEINVYKPASNLSRYSCSISSSDNLLFCVKLA
;
A
#
# COMPACT_ATOMS: atom_id res chain seq x y z
N MET A 1 14.98 -38.57 -24.79
CA MET A 1 13.72 -37.84 -25.07
C MET A 1 14.01 -36.65 -25.99
N PRO A 2 13.06 -36.23 -26.86
CA PRO A 2 13.21 -35.05 -27.70
C PRO A 2 13.41 -33.76 -26.89
N SER A 3 14.26 -32.86 -27.38
CA SER A 3 14.60 -31.57 -26.74
C SER A 3 13.40 -30.67 -26.45
N LYS A 4 12.34 -30.72 -27.28
CA LYS A 4 11.09 -29.98 -27.08
C LYS A 4 10.30 -30.43 -25.85
N LEU A 5 10.43 -31.70 -25.43
CA LEU A 5 9.72 -32.24 -24.27
C LEU A 5 10.47 -31.98 -22.96
N VAL A 6 11.81 -31.93 -23.01
CA VAL A 6 12.66 -31.66 -21.84
C VAL A 6 12.47 -30.24 -21.30
N ARG A 7 12.05 -29.30 -22.15
CA ARG A 7 11.80 -27.89 -21.78
C ARG A 7 10.44 -27.64 -21.13
N LEU A 8 9.57 -28.64 -21.06
CA LEU A 8 8.22 -28.48 -20.51
C LEU A 8 8.23 -28.50 -18.99
N ASP A 9 7.23 -27.83 -18.40
CA ASP A 9 6.94 -27.95 -16.97
C ASP A 9 6.79 -29.44 -16.59
N PRO A 10 7.52 -29.95 -15.58
CA PRO A 10 7.52 -31.37 -15.24
C PRO A 10 6.13 -31.91 -14.90
N CYS A 11 5.28 -31.11 -14.24
CA CYS A 11 3.92 -31.53 -13.92
C CYS A 11 3.06 -31.64 -15.17
N LEU A 12 3.16 -30.69 -16.10
CA LEU A 12 2.46 -30.75 -17.38
C LEU A 12 2.94 -31.94 -18.22
N PHE A 13 4.26 -32.15 -18.31
CA PHE A 13 4.83 -33.27 -19.03
C PHE A 13 4.32 -34.61 -18.50
N CYS A 14 4.36 -34.83 -17.18
CA CYS A 14 3.85 -36.04 -16.54
C CYS A 14 2.34 -36.24 -16.80
N LYS A 15 1.51 -35.18 -16.76
CA LYS A 15 0.08 -35.27 -17.14
C LYS A 15 -0.09 -35.78 -18.56
N CYS A 16 0.64 -35.19 -19.50
CA CYS A 16 0.55 -35.56 -20.92
C CYS A 16 1.03 -37.00 -21.14
N LEU A 17 2.11 -37.41 -20.48
CA LEU A 17 2.68 -38.75 -20.56
C LEU A 17 1.70 -39.81 -20.04
N PHE A 18 1.16 -39.63 -18.84
CA PHE A 18 0.23 -40.60 -18.26
C PHE A 18 -1.07 -40.70 -19.07
N HIS A 19 -1.56 -39.59 -19.62
CA HIS A 19 -2.71 -39.63 -20.52
C HIS A 19 -2.40 -40.29 -21.87
N ALA A 20 -1.21 -40.11 -22.43
CA ALA A 20 -0.79 -40.77 -23.66
C ALA A 20 -0.61 -42.30 -23.48
N LEU A 21 -0.25 -42.72 -22.26
CA LEU A 21 -0.19 -44.12 -21.83
C LEU A 21 -1.57 -44.71 -21.46
N GLY A 22 -2.63 -43.91 -21.45
CA GLY A 22 -3.99 -44.36 -21.14
C GLY A 22 -4.34 -44.44 -19.66
N LEU A 23 -3.50 -43.89 -18.76
CA LEU A 23 -3.84 -43.77 -17.34
C LEU A 23 -4.90 -42.67 -17.15
N ASN A 24 -5.96 -42.99 -16.41
CA ASN A 24 -7.02 -42.04 -16.12
C ASN A 24 -6.63 -41.13 -14.95
N LYS A 25 -7.34 -39.99 -14.82
CA LYS A 25 -7.15 -39.05 -13.69
C LYS A 25 -7.45 -39.68 -12.32
N THR A 26 -8.12 -40.83 -12.28
CA THR A 26 -8.40 -41.61 -11.09
C THR A 26 -7.21 -42.46 -10.64
N ASP A 27 -6.29 -42.74 -11.55
CA ASP A 27 -5.24 -43.75 -11.39
C ASP A 27 -3.93 -43.14 -10.88
N PHE A 28 -3.77 -41.84 -11.09
CA PHE A 28 -2.66 -41.06 -10.58
C PHE A 28 -3.10 -39.70 -10.04
N LYS A 29 -2.38 -39.19 -9.05
CA LYS A 29 -2.47 -37.81 -8.56
C LYS A 29 -1.09 -37.17 -8.58
N LEU A 30 -1.01 -35.96 -9.09
CA LEU A 30 0.22 -35.18 -9.08
C LEU A 30 0.26 -34.33 -7.81
N GLY A 31 1.25 -34.59 -6.96
CA GLY A 31 1.66 -33.67 -5.91
C GLY A 31 2.58 -32.58 -6.44
N LEU A 32 3.09 -31.75 -5.54
CA LEU A 32 4.01 -30.66 -5.88
C LEU A 32 5.35 -31.16 -6.45
N THR A 33 5.86 -32.27 -5.89
CA THR A 33 7.18 -32.82 -6.24
C THR A 33 7.14 -34.31 -6.61
N LYS A 34 6.03 -35.01 -6.33
CA LYS A 34 5.90 -36.46 -6.51
C LYS A 34 4.59 -36.82 -7.20
N VAL A 35 4.62 -37.89 -7.98
CA VAL A 35 3.43 -38.50 -8.58
C VAL A 35 3.00 -39.68 -7.71
N PHE A 36 1.73 -39.72 -7.34
CA PHE A 36 1.13 -40.81 -6.58
C PHE A 36 0.30 -41.67 -7.52
N PHE A 37 0.56 -42.97 -7.57
CA PHE A 37 -0.21 -43.92 -8.36
C PHE A 37 -1.06 -44.80 -7.46
N ARG A 38 -2.19 -45.30 -7.98
CA ARG A 38 -2.89 -46.41 -7.34
C ARG A 38 -2.03 -47.68 -7.32
N PRO A 39 -2.25 -48.59 -6.37
CA PRO A 39 -1.51 -49.86 -6.31
C PRO A 39 -1.51 -50.58 -7.66
N GLY A 40 -0.37 -51.10 -8.09
CA GLY A 40 -0.19 -51.79 -9.38
C GLY A 40 0.02 -50.88 -10.60
N LYS A 41 -0.50 -49.64 -10.58
CA LYS A 41 -0.41 -48.74 -11.75
C LYS A 41 0.98 -48.20 -12.05
N PHE A 42 1.83 -48.08 -11.03
CA PHE A 42 3.23 -47.72 -11.24
C PHE A 42 4.03 -48.84 -11.91
N ALA A 43 3.73 -50.11 -11.60
CA ALA A 43 4.42 -51.24 -12.21
C ALA A 43 4.05 -51.37 -13.71
N GLU A 44 2.78 -51.18 -14.05
CA GLU A 44 2.33 -51.08 -15.46
C GLU A 44 3.07 -49.95 -16.20
N PHE A 45 3.21 -48.79 -15.56
CA PHE A 45 3.95 -47.65 -16.11
C PHE A 45 5.44 -47.93 -16.33
N ASP A 46 6.14 -48.50 -15.33
CA ASP A 46 7.56 -48.83 -15.41
C ASP A 46 7.83 -49.90 -16.48
N GLN A 47 6.94 -50.89 -16.60
CA GLN A 47 7.03 -51.91 -17.65
C GLN A 47 6.88 -51.30 -19.05
N MET A 48 5.96 -50.35 -19.24
CA MET A 48 5.74 -49.67 -20.52
C MET A 48 6.90 -48.75 -20.93
N LEU A 49 7.59 -48.14 -19.96
CA LEU A 49 8.77 -47.30 -20.24
C LEU A 49 10.02 -48.11 -20.66
N ARG A 50 10.08 -49.38 -20.27
CA ARG A 50 11.19 -50.29 -20.61
C ARG A 50 11.01 -51.02 -21.95
N GLN A 51 9.93 -50.73 -22.68
CA GLN A 51 9.65 -51.31 -24.01
C GLN A 51 10.52 -50.69 -25.12
N ASP A 52 10.50 -51.33 -26.30
CA ASP A 52 11.36 -51.01 -27.44
C ASP A 52 11.40 -49.51 -27.84
N PRO A 53 12.55 -49.01 -28.34
CA PRO A 53 12.71 -47.62 -28.76
C PRO A 53 11.66 -47.12 -29.77
N ALA A 54 11.13 -48.01 -30.63
CA ALA A 54 10.08 -47.68 -31.60
C ALA A 54 8.73 -47.35 -30.94
N TYR A 55 8.39 -48.04 -29.84
CA TYR A 55 7.17 -47.77 -29.06
C TYR A 55 7.22 -46.39 -28.41
N MET A 56 8.39 -46.03 -27.87
CA MET A 56 8.64 -44.73 -27.24
C MET A 56 8.48 -43.56 -28.23
N GLU A 57 8.85 -43.73 -29.50
CA GLU A 57 8.63 -42.71 -30.53
C GLU A 57 7.13 -42.48 -30.80
N GLY A 58 6.35 -43.56 -30.89
CA GLY A 58 4.89 -43.49 -31.04
C GLY A 58 4.22 -42.81 -29.84
N LEU A 59 4.69 -43.10 -28.62
CA LEU A 59 4.20 -42.46 -27.41
C LEU A 59 4.51 -40.96 -27.38
N VAL A 60 5.73 -40.56 -27.77
CA VAL A 60 6.13 -39.16 -27.88
C VAL A 60 5.22 -38.39 -28.83
N LYS A 61 4.84 -38.96 -29.98
CA LYS A 61 3.90 -38.33 -30.93
C LYS A 61 2.52 -38.14 -30.30
N LYS A 62 2.01 -39.12 -29.55
CA LYS A 62 0.75 -39.00 -28.80
C LYS A 62 0.81 -37.91 -27.72
N VAL A 63 1.91 -37.83 -26.98
CA VAL A 63 2.15 -36.79 -25.97
C VAL A 63 2.13 -35.40 -26.61
N GLN A 64 2.75 -35.22 -27.78
CA GLN A 64 2.76 -33.95 -28.50
C GLN A 64 1.36 -33.50 -28.94
N ILE A 65 0.53 -34.41 -29.46
CA ILE A 65 -0.87 -34.10 -29.82
C ILE A 65 -1.67 -33.68 -28.58
N TRP A 66 -1.51 -34.43 -27.48
CA TRP A 66 -2.24 -34.13 -26.25
C TRP A 66 -1.81 -32.79 -25.64
N LEU A 67 -0.51 -32.49 -25.72
CA LEU A 67 0.05 -31.20 -25.31
C LEU A 67 -0.59 -30.03 -26.07
N LEU A 68 -0.73 -30.14 -27.40
CA LEU A 68 -1.43 -29.12 -28.21
C LEU A 68 -2.87 -28.93 -27.74
N HIS A 69 -3.62 -30.01 -27.51
CA HIS A 69 -4.98 -29.92 -26.99
C HIS A 69 -5.06 -29.23 -25.62
N VAL A 70 -4.12 -29.50 -24.71
CA VAL A 70 -4.08 -28.83 -23.40
C VAL A 70 -3.75 -27.35 -23.52
N TYR A 71 -2.81 -26.99 -24.41
CA TYR A 71 -2.51 -25.57 -24.66
C TYR A 71 -3.71 -24.82 -25.22
N TRP A 72 -4.40 -25.37 -26.22
CA TRP A 72 -5.61 -24.76 -26.78
C TRP A 72 -6.71 -24.61 -25.74
N LYS A 73 -6.97 -25.65 -24.96
CA LYS A 73 -7.95 -25.57 -23.86
C LYS A 73 -7.56 -24.51 -22.85
N LYS A 74 -6.29 -24.46 -22.44
CA LYS A 74 -5.79 -23.46 -21.47
C LYS A 74 -6.04 -22.03 -21.98
N ILE A 75 -5.77 -21.76 -23.26
CA ILE A 75 -6.01 -20.45 -23.88
C ILE A 75 -7.52 -20.15 -23.96
N GLN A 76 -8.33 -21.11 -24.43
CA GLN A 76 -9.80 -20.96 -24.51
C GLN A 76 -10.41 -20.65 -23.14
N TYR A 77 -10.03 -21.39 -22.09
CA TYR A 77 -10.49 -21.14 -20.73
C TYR A 77 -9.96 -19.81 -20.17
N GLY A 78 -8.73 -19.42 -20.54
CA GLY A 78 -8.17 -18.10 -20.20
C GLY A 78 -9.02 -16.96 -20.76
N VAL A 79 -9.31 -16.99 -22.07
CA VAL A 79 -10.15 -16.00 -22.76
C VAL A 79 -11.57 -15.99 -22.18
N LEU A 80 -12.17 -17.16 -21.97
CA LEU A 80 -13.49 -17.29 -21.37
C LEU A 80 -13.54 -16.69 -19.96
N SER A 81 -12.49 -16.87 -19.16
CA SER A 81 -12.39 -16.29 -17.81
C SER A 81 -12.32 -14.77 -17.84
N CYS A 82 -11.57 -14.19 -18.78
CA CYS A 82 -11.53 -12.75 -19.00
C CYS A 82 -12.90 -12.19 -19.39
N ILE A 83 -13.63 -12.87 -20.30
CA ILE A 83 -14.97 -12.47 -20.72
C ILE A 83 -15.95 -12.54 -19.53
N LYS A 84 -15.92 -13.63 -18.75
CA LYS A 84 -16.75 -13.78 -17.56
C LYS A 84 -16.47 -12.69 -16.53
N LEU A 85 -15.21 -12.34 -16.31
CA LEU A 85 -14.82 -11.28 -15.39
C LEU A 85 -15.31 -9.91 -15.86
N LYS A 86 -15.12 -9.57 -17.14
CA LYS A 86 -15.65 -8.34 -17.75
C LYS A 86 -17.17 -8.24 -17.54
N ASN A 87 -17.90 -9.30 -17.86
CA ASN A 87 -19.36 -9.33 -17.71
C ASN A 87 -19.79 -9.23 -16.24
N LYS A 88 -19.03 -9.83 -15.31
CA LYS A 88 -19.32 -9.72 -13.88
C LYS A 88 -19.12 -8.30 -13.35
N ILE A 89 -18.08 -7.60 -13.80
CA ILE A 89 -17.83 -6.19 -13.44
C ILE A 89 -18.99 -5.32 -13.94
N LEU A 90 -19.38 -5.46 -15.21
CA LEU A 90 -20.51 -4.71 -15.79
C LEU A 90 -21.82 -4.99 -15.05
N TRP A 91 -22.08 -6.27 -14.72
CA TRP A 91 -23.27 -6.64 -13.96
C TRP A 91 -23.28 -6.01 -12.56
N ARG A 92 -22.13 -6.00 -11.85
CA ARG A 92 -22.01 -5.36 -10.53
C ARG A 92 -22.24 -3.86 -10.62
N ALA A 93 -21.67 -3.19 -11.63
CA ALA A 93 -21.89 -1.77 -11.86
C ALA A 93 -23.38 -1.46 -12.09
N ALA A 94 -24.08 -2.28 -12.89
CA ALA A 94 -25.51 -2.13 -13.13
C ALA A 94 -26.35 -2.29 -11.84
N GLN A 95 -26.01 -3.24 -10.96
CA GLN A 95 -26.71 -3.37 -9.67
C GLN A 95 -26.44 -2.17 -8.76
N LEU A 96 -25.21 -1.65 -8.73
CA LEU A 96 -24.86 -0.47 -7.95
C LEU A 96 -25.70 0.73 -8.41
N THR A 97 -25.86 0.95 -9.71
CA THR A 97 -26.69 2.03 -10.24
C THR A 97 -28.15 1.92 -9.79
N LYS A 98 -28.72 0.71 -9.72
CA LYS A 98 -30.09 0.49 -9.20
C LYS A 98 -30.21 0.85 -7.72
N ILE A 99 -29.24 0.45 -6.90
CA ILE A 99 -29.23 0.79 -5.47
C ILE A 99 -29.10 2.30 -5.30
N GLN A 100 -28.18 2.93 -6.04
CA GLN A 100 -27.97 4.37 -5.99
C GLN A 100 -29.21 5.15 -6.42
N SER A 101 -29.91 4.74 -7.48
CA SER A 101 -31.14 5.42 -7.92
C SER A 101 -32.28 5.25 -6.91
N ALA A 102 -32.42 4.07 -6.31
CA ALA A 102 -33.38 3.83 -5.23
C ALA A 102 -33.10 4.70 -4.00
N LEU A 103 -31.83 4.79 -3.59
CA LEU A 103 -31.39 5.61 -2.46
C LEU A 103 -31.61 7.11 -2.74
N ARG A 104 -31.18 7.61 -3.90
CA ARG A 104 -31.42 9.00 -4.32
C ARG A 104 -32.92 9.31 -4.32
N GLY A 105 -33.74 8.42 -4.86
CA GLY A 105 -35.20 8.55 -4.85
C GLY A 105 -35.78 8.57 -3.43
N TYR A 106 -35.30 7.72 -2.53
CA TYR A 106 -35.71 7.71 -1.12
C TYR A 106 -35.33 9.01 -0.41
N LEU A 107 -34.11 9.50 -0.56
CA LEU A 107 -33.66 10.75 0.06
C LEU A 107 -34.49 11.94 -0.41
N VAL A 108 -34.73 12.06 -1.72
CA VAL A 108 -35.61 13.10 -2.28
C VAL A 108 -37.02 12.97 -1.70
N ARG A 109 -37.61 11.77 -1.68
CA ARG A 109 -38.93 11.60 -1.05
C ARG A 109 -38.92 11.99 0.42
N LYS A 110 -37.94 11.56 1.22
CA LYS A 110 -37.84 11.91 2.63
C LYS A 110 -37.78 13.44 2.85
N ILE A 111 -37.03 14.15 2.02
CA ILE A 111 -36.85 15.61 2.11
C ILE A 111 -38.12 16.36 1.66
N TYR A 112 -38.70 15.97 0.53
CA TYR A 112 -39.78 16.73 -0.12
C TYR A 112 -41.19 16.25 0.26
N TYR A 113 -41.34 15.04 0.81
CA TYR A 113 -42.65 14.48 1.17
C TYR A 113 -43.42 15.33 2.18
N PRO A 114 -42.84 15.84 3.29
CA PRO A 114 -43.59 16.67 4.24
C PRO A 114 -44.14 17.93 3.57
N ARG A 115 -43.33 18.56 2.71
CA ARG A 115 -43.70 19.76 1.94
C ARG A 115 -44.83 19.48 0.94
N LEU A 116 -44.71 18.40 0.16
CA LEU A 116 -45.73 17.99 -0.79
C LEU A 116 -47.03 17.56 -0.09
N HIS A 117 -46.91 16.90 1.07
CA HIS A 117 -48.05 16.51 1.87
C HIS A 117 -48.80 17.72 2.41
N LEU A 118 -48.07 18.69 2.97
CA LEU A 118 -48.63 19.96 3.43
C LEU A 118 -49.26 20.73 2.27
N TYR A 119 -48.57 20.85 1.13
CA TYR A 119 -49.11 21.47 -0.08
C TYR A 119 -50.46 20.88 -0.50
N ARG A 120 -50.57 19.55 -0.58
CA ARG A 120 -51.83 18.88 -0.92
C ARG A 120 -52.93 19.18 0.08
N ARG A 121 -52.64 19.15 1.39
CA ARG A 121 -53.64 19.47 2.43
C ARG A 121 -54.10 20.92 2.35
N THR A 122 -53.18 21.86 2.15
CA THR A 122 -53.53 23.28 2.00
C THR A 122 -54.33 23.53 0.73
N ASN A 123 -54.07 22.81 -0.35
CA ASN A 123 -54.87 22.91 -1.58
C ASN A 123 -56.32 22.43 -1.37
N VAL A 124 -56.51 21.33 -0.64
CA VAL A 124 -57.85 20.85 -0.26
C VAL A 124 -58.56 21.85 0.66
N LEU A 125 -57.84 22.51 1.58
CA LEU A 125 -58.42 23.58 2.41
C LEU A 125 -58.85 24.77 1.56
N TRP A 126 -58.03 25.15 0.58
CA TRP A 126 -58.37 26.23 -0.33
C TRP A 126 -59.63 25.92 -1.15
N GLU A 127 -59.76 24.69 -1.68
CA GLU A 127 -60.98 24.24 -2.37
C GLU A 127 -62.24 24.37 -1.48
N ARG A 128 -62.14 24.00 -0.20
CA ARG A 128 -63.24 24.17 0.77
C ARG A 128 -63.57 25.63 1.07
N VAL A 129 -62.56 26.50 1.11
CA VAL A 129 -62.79 27.95 1.29
C VAL A 129 -63.55 28.52 0.09
N VAL A 130 -63.20 28.10 -1.13
CA VAL A 130 -63.95 28.47 -2.34
C VAL A 130 -65.39 27.96 -2.30
N GLU A 131 -65.64 26.77 -1.75
CA GLU A 131 -67.00 26.27 -1.52
C GLU A 131 -67.76 27.11 -0.49
N LEU A 132 -67.11 27.52 0.60
CA LEU A 132 -67.70 28.40 1.62
C LEU A 132 -68.05 29.78 1.05
N GLU A 133 -67.22 30.34 0.18
CA GLU A 133 -67.52 31.58 -0.56
C GLU A 133 -68.77 31.44 -1.43
N LYS A 134 -68.95 30.30 -2.11
CA LYS A 134 -70.16 30.01 -2.89
C LYS A 134 -71.39 29.88 -1.99
N MET A 135 -71.29 29.18 -0.87
CA MET A 135 -72.39 29.04 0.09
C MET A 135 -72.78 30.38 0.71
N LEU A 136 -71.80 31.25 0.99
CA LEU A 136 -72.04 32.60 1.50
C LEU A 136 -72.91 33.43 0.56
N ALA A 137 -72.75 33.29 -0.76
CA ALA A 137 -73.55 34.00 -1.76
C ALA A 137 -75.06 33.70 -1.67
N HIS A 138 -75.44 32.54 -1.11
CA HIS A 138 -76.83 32.13 -0.96
C HIS A 138 -77.47 32.48 0.41
N LEU A 139 -76.72 33.09 1.33
CA LEU A 139 -77.19 33.48 2.66
C LEU A 139 -77.78 34.89 2.70
N SER A 140 -78.48 35.22 3.79
CA SER A 140 -79.04 36.56 4.02
C SER A 140 -77.95 37.64 4.14
N SER A 141 -78.26 38.87 3.75
CA SER A 141 -77.33 40.01 3.74
C SER A 141 -76.66 40.27 5.10
N PHE A 142 -77.41 40.09 6.20
CA PHE A 142 -76.89 40.19 7.56
C PHE A 142 -75.82 39.13 7.86
N SER A 143 -76.08 37.88 7.45
CA SER A 143 -75.13 36.76 7.63
C SER A 143 -73.92 36.90 6.70
N GLN A 144 -74.12 37.41 5.48
CA GLN A 144 -73.05 37.71 4.53
C GLN A 144 -72.06 38.73 5.08
N SER A 145 -72.55 39.84 5.63
CA SER A 145 -71.69 40.87 6.23
C SER A 145 -70.85 40.31 7.39
N LYS A 146 -71.45 39.46 8.24
CA LYS A 146 -70.76 38.84 9.37
C LYS A 146 -69.66 37.85 8.95
N TRP A 147 -69.92 36.98 7.98
CA TRP A 147 -69.01 35.88 7.62
C TRP A 147 -68.06 36.18 6.47
N SER A 148 -68.34 37.19 5.64
CA SER A 148 -67.47 37.60 4.51
C SER A 148 -66.06 37.97 4.94
N SER A 149 -65.92 38.78 5.99
CA SER A 149 -64.60 39.17 6.53
C SER A 149 -63.80 37.96 7.03
N VAL A 150 -64.47 37.00 7.67
CA VAL A 150 -63.86 35.76 8.19
C VAL A 150 -63.40 34.86 7.06
N ILE A 151 -64.25 34.63 6.06
CA ILE A 151 -63.93 33.78 4.90
C ILE A 151 -62.81 34.40 4.07
N ASN A 152 -62.86 35.71 3.81
CA ASN A 152 -61.79 36.43 3.11
C ASN A 152 -60.45 36.36 3.85
N ARG A 153 -60.46 36.49 5.18
CA ARG A 153 -59.25 36.31 5.99
C ARG A 153 -58.69 34.89 5.84
N ILE A 154 -59.52 33.86 5.99
CA ILE A 154 -59.08 32.47 5.81
C ILE A 154 -58.55 32.22 4.40
N ASN A 155 -59.18 32.79 3.36
CA ASN A 155 -58.71 32.66 1.97
C ASN A 155 -57.33 33.31 1.79
N THR A 156 -57.14 34.53 2.28
CA THR A 156 -55.84 35.23 2.19
C THR A 156 -54.74 34.50 2.96
N GLU A 157 -55.00 34.00 4.16
CA GLU A 157 -54.07 33.19 4.95
C GLU A 157 -53.73 31.86 4.24
N THR A 158 -54.72 31.19 3.67
CA THR A 158 -54.52 29.92 2.94
C THR A 158 -53.70 30.14 1.67
N GLN A 159 -53.97 31.22 0.93
CA GLN A 159 -53.20 31.62 -0.26
C GLN A 159 -51.77 32.01 0.09
N GLN A 160 -51.56 32.72 1.20
CA GLN A 160 -50.22 33.05 1.68
C GLN A 160 -49.44 31.79 2.03
N LEU A 161 -50.06 30.87 2.79
CA LEU A 161 -49.46 29.58 3.14
C LEU A 161 -49.10 28.75 1.90
N LEU A 162 -49.93 28.76 0.84
CA LEU A 162 -49.61 28.11 -0.42
C LEU A 162 -48.39 28.71 -1.12
N ARG A 163 -48.24 30.05 -1.09
CA ARG A 163 -47.05 30.74 -1.62
C ARG A 163 -45.81 30.38 -0.82
N ASP A 164 -45.88 30.45 0.51
CA ASP A 164 -44.75 30.14 1.38
C ASP A 164 -44.31 28.69 1.20
N ILE A 165 -45.24 27.74 1.15
CA ILE A 165 -44.94 26.33 0.85
C ILE A 165 -44.27 26.18 -0.52
N LYS A 166 -44.62 26.98 -1.54
CA LYS A 166 -44.02 26.90 -2.89
C LYS A 166 -42.64 27.54 -2.99
N PHE A 167 -42.32 28.56 -2.20
CA PHE A 167 -41.09 29.34 -2.37
C PHE A 167 -40.07 29.23 -1.22
N ALA A 168 -40.44 28.77 -0.03
CA ALA A 168 -39.56 28.73 1.15
C ALA A 168 -38.21 28.01 0.97
N ARG A 169 -38.09 27.05 0.03
CA ARG A 169 -36.82 26.33 -0.21
C ARG A 169 -35.89 27.02 -1.21
N ASP A 170 -36.41 27.85 -2.10
CA ASP A 170 -35.57 28.55 -3.08
C ASP A 170 -34.77 29.66 -2.40
N GLU A 171 -35.32 30.24 -1.33
CA GLU A 171 -34.59 31.16 -0.45
C GLU A 171 -33.48 30.44 0.33
N GLN A 172 -33.77 29.28 0.90
CA GLN A 172 -32.77 28.48 1.62
C GLN A 172 -31.62 28.00 0.71
N LYS A 173 -31.93 27.58 -0.52
CA LYS A 173 -30.91 27.20 -1.52
C LYS A 173 -30.02 28.36 -1.92
N LYS A 174 -30.58 29.57 -2.10
CA LYS A 174 -29.79 30.76 -2.40
C LYS A 174 -28.82 31.09 -1.26
N ILE A 175 -29.24 30.92 -0.01
CA ILE A 175 -28.39 31.10 1.16
C ILE A 175 -27.26 30.05 1.16
N GLU A 176 -27.59 28.77 0.97
CA GLU A 176 -26.58 27.69 0.89
C GLU A 176 -25.57 27.90 -0.26
N GLU A 177 -26.03 28.33 -1.44
CA GLU A 177 -25.15 28.64 -2.58
C GLU A 177 -24.24 29.85 -2.32
N MET A 178 -24.73 30.87 -1.61
CA MET A 178 -23.91 32.00 -1.19
C MET A 178 -22.87 31.58 -0.15
N GLU A 179 -23.23 30.75 0.82
CA GLU A 179 -22.30 30.21 1.82
C GLU A 179 -21.23 29.32 1.19
N GLU A 180 -21.58 28.48 0.21
CA GLU A 180 -20.63 27.62 -0.49
C GLU A 180 -19.63 28.43 -1.32
N LYS A 181 -20.10 29.48 -2.01
CA LYS A 181 -19.22 30.43 -2.70
C LYS A 181 -18.23 31.11 -1.75
N GLN A 182 -18.72 31.60 -0.61
CA GLN A 182 -17.86 32.22 0.41
C GLN A 182 -16.83 31.23 0.95
N ARG A 183 -17.21 29.97 1.21
CA ARG A 183 -16.27 28.92 1.65
C ARG A 183 -15.18 28.66 0.61
N LEU A 184 -15.54 28.53 -0.66
CA LEU A 184 -14.57 28.30 -1.75
C LEU A 184 -13.61 29.49 -1.92
N GLU A 185 -14.09 30.71 -1.73
CA GLU A 185 -13.28 31.91 -1.81
C GLU A 185 -12.28 32.02 -0.64
N MET A 186 -12.73 31.75 0.58
CA MET A 186 -11.87 31.68 1.77
C MET A 186 -10.78 30.60 1.64
N GLU A 187 -11.11 29.45 1.06
CA GLU A 187 -10.14 28.36 0.82
C GLU A 187 -9.11 28.73 -0.26
N LYS A 188 -9.52 29.43 -1.32
CA LYS A 188 -8.58 29.94 -2.34
C LYS A 188 -7.60 30.95 -1.75
N GLU A 189 -8.08 31.87 -0.91
CA GLU A 189 -7.22 32.85 -0.24
C GLU A 189 -6.26 32.18 0.75
N ARG A 190 -6.71 31.15 1.48
CA ARG A 190 -5.83 30.34 2.34
C ARG A 190 -4.71 29.67 1.54
N ARG A 191 -5.01 29.07 0.38
CA ARG A 191 -3.99 28.45 -0.48
C ARG A 191 -2.99 29.46 -1.00
N LYS A 192 -3.44 30.64 -1.45
CA LYS A 192 -2.54 31.72 -1.87
C LYS A 192 -1.61 32.16 -0.73
N TRP A 193 -2.14 32.29 0.48
CA TRP A 193 -1.34 32.63 1.67
C TRP A 193 -0.29 31.57 1.99
N GLU A 194 -0.66 30.28 1.92
CA GLU A 194 0.26 29.16 2.15
C GLU A 194 1.36 29.10 1.07
N GLU A 195 1.00 29.30 -0.20
CA GLU A 195 1.96 29.37 -1.32
C GLU A 195 2.93 30.55 -1.16
N GLN A 196 2.43 31.74 -0.81
CA GLN A 196 3.27 32.92 -0.55
C GLN A 196 4.22 32.68 0.62
N LYS A 197 3.74 32.07 1.70
CA LYS A 197 4.56 31.73 2.87
C LYS A 197 5.66 30.73 2.51
N LEU A 198 5.35 29.71 1.72
CA LEU A 198 6.34 28.73 1.28
C LEU A 198 7.38 29.37 0.35
N GLU A 199 6.97 30.26 -0.55
CA GLU A 199 7.89 30.97 -1.44
C GLU A 199 8.80 31.93 -0.67
N GLN A 200 8.27 32.65 0.33
CA GLN A 200 9.08 33.47 1.23
C GLN A 200 10.15 32.62 1.95
N GLN A 201 9.79 31.45 2.47
CA GLN A 201 10.75 30.54 3.09
C GLN A 201 11.80 30.01 2.10
N ARG A 202 11.44 29.81 0.82
CA ARG A 202 12.39 29.40 -0.23
C ARG A 202 13.37 30.51 -0.56
N ILE A 203 12.90 31.74 -0.64
CA ILE A 203 13.74 32.93 -0.88
C ILE A 203 14.69 33.10 0.30
N GLU A 204 14.18 33.08 1.53
CA GLU A 204 14.99 33.23 2.75
C GLU A 204 16.05 32.11 2.89
N ARG A 205 15.72 30.87 2.52
CA ARG A 205 16.70 29.78 2.52
C ARG A 205 17.80 30.00 1.46
N LYS A 206 17.44 30.51 0.28
CA LYS A 206 18.41 30.82 -0.77
C LYS A 206 19.35 31.96 -0.35
N THR A 207 18.82 33.03 0.23
CA THR A 207 19.64 34.17 0.68
C THR A 207 20.60 33.76 1.79
N ARG A 208 20.16 32.94 2.76
CA ARG A 208 21.05 32.40 3.81
C ARG A 208 22.19 31.55 3.24
N LEU A 209 21.90 30.69 2.25
CA LEU A 209 22.91 29.88 1.59
C LEU A 209 23.90 30.72 0.77
N GLU A 210 23.45 31.80 0.13
CA GLU A 210 24.33 32.74 -0.59
C GLU A 210 25.22 33.54 0.37
N GLU A 211 24.69 33.99 1.52
CA GLU A 211 25.48 34.66 2.56
C GLU A 211 26.52 33.73 3.19
N GLU A 212 26.18 32.47 3.45
CA GLU A 212 27.15 31.47 3.95
C GLU A 212 28.28 31.22 2.95
N LYS A 213 27.96 31.11 1.65
CA LYS A 213 28.98 30.98 0.60
C LYS A 213 29.90 32.19 0.54
N ARG A 214 29.34 33.41 0.60
CA ARG A 214 30.15 34.63 0.61
C ARG A 214 31.09 34.69 1.81
N LYS A 215 30.62 34.30 3.00
CA LYS A 215 31.46 34.20 4.21
C LYS A 215 32.55 33.13 4.08
N GLN A 216 32.25 31.99 3.45
CA GLN A 216 33.25 30.95 3.21
C GLN A 216 34.33 31.42 2.23
N GLU A 217 33.95 32.12 1.16
CA GLU A 217 34.88 32.71 0.19
C GLU A 217 35.76 33.80 0.84
N GLU A 218 35.17 34.69 1.64
CA GLU A 218 35.91 35.71 2.42
C GLU A 218 36.91 35.06 3.38
N ASN A 219 36.50 34.03 4.14
CA ASN A 219 37.38 33.30 5.04
C ASN A 219 38.51 32.58 4.30
N TYR A 220 38.22 32.01 3.11
CA TYR A 220 39.22 31.33 2.30
C TYR A 220 40.26 32.32 1.75
N CYS A 221 39.84 33.48 1.27
CA CYS A 221 40.76 34.55 0.85
C CYS A 221 41.64 35.03 2.00
N GLN A 222 41.07 35.28 3.18
CA GLN A 222 41.83 35.68 4.37
C GLN A 222 42.86 34.60 4.78
N GLN A 223 42.47 33.33 4.72
CA GLN A 223 43.37 32.22 5.05
C GLN A 223 44.53 32.09 4.05
N GLN A 224 44.28 32.36 2.76
CA GLN A 224 45.34 32.43 1.75
C GLN A 224 46.29 33.61 1.98
N GLU A 225 45.80 34.76 2.41
CA GLU A 225 46.64 35.92 2.74
C GLU A 225 47.53 35.65 3.96
N ILE A 226 46.99 35.01 5.00
CA ILE A 226 47.77 34.60 6.18
C ILE A 226 48.87 33.62 5.78
N LEU A 227 48.56 32.60 4.99
CA LEU A 227 49.56 31.63 4.50
C LEU A 227 50.67 32.29 3.67
N LYS A 228 50.34 33.29 2.83
CA LYS A 228 51.35 34.05 2.09
C LYS A 228 52.25 34.87 3.02
N ALA A 229 51.67 35.55 4.02
CA ALA A 229 52.42 36.31 5.00
C ALA A 229 53.32 35.41 5.89
N GLU A 230 52.84 34.23 6.26
CA GLU A 230 53.64 33.22 7.00
C GLU A 230 54.82 32.73 6.16
N ASN A 231 54.60 32.39 4.88
CA ASN A 231 55.68 31.98 3.98
C ASN A 231 56.71 33.11 3.76
N GLU A 232 56.26 34.36 3.59
CA GLU A 232 57.16 35.52 3.49
C GLU A 232 57.95 35.76 4.79
N CYS A 233 57.34 35.53 5.95
CA CYS A 233 58.02 35.61 7.24
C CYS A 233 59.05 34.48 7.40
N GLU A 234 58.70 33.26 6.99
CA GLU A 234 59.59 32.10 7.02
C GLU A 234 60.76 32.25 6.04
N GLU A 235 60.54 32.79 4.83
CA GLU A 235 61.62 33.14 3.91
C GLU A 235 62.55 34.19 4.52
N LYS A 236 62.01 35.27 5.14
CA LYS A 236 62.85 36.25 5.84
C LYS A 236 63.66 35.64 6.98
N ILE A 237 63.11 34.68 7.72
CA ILE A 237 63.82 33.96 8.78
C ILE A 237 64.90 33.04 8.19
N LYS A 238 64.64 32.38 7.06
CA LYS A 238 65.64 31.58 6.33
C LYS A 238 66.74 32.44 5.76
N ASP A 239 66.42 33.62 5.24
CA ASP A 239 67.39 34.59 4.75
C ASP A 239 68.25 35.11 5.91
N GLN A 240 67.66 35.46 7.05
CA GLN A 240 68.40 35.82 8.26
C GLN A 240 69.32 34.69 8.73
N LYS A 241 68.81 33.46 8.80
CA LYS A 241 69.63 32.29 9.15
C LYS A 241 70.72 32.00 8.14
N ASN A 242 70.50 32.20 6.84
CA ASN A 242 71.53 32.05 5.81
C ASN A 242 72.57 33.16 5.86
N GLU A 243 72.17 34.38 6.23
CA GLU A 243 73.08 35.50 6.46
C GLU A 243 73.94 35.24 7.71
N GLU A 244 73.33 34.74 8.79
CA GLU A 244 74.03 34.25 9.99
C GLU A 244 74.97 33.08 9.65
N LEU A 245 74.51 32.11 8.85
CA LEU A 245 75.33 31.00 8.40
C LEU A 245 76.47 31.45 7.48
N LYS A 246 76.27 32.49 6.66
CA LYS A 246 77.33 33.13 5.87
C LYS A 246 78.34 33.85 6.77
N GLN A 247 77.89 34.51 7.82
CA GLN A 247 78.79 35.11 8.82
C GLN A 247 79.56 34.02 9.58
N GLU A 248 78.93 32.91 9.94
CA GLU A 248 79.61 31.74 10.51
C GLU A 248 80.56 31.08 9.50
N LEU A 249 80.19 31.03 8.22
CA LEU A 249 81.04 30.53 7.14
C LEU A 249 82.19 31.48 6.86
N ASP A 250 82.05 32.80 7.01
CA ASP A 250 83.15 33.77 6.91
C ASP A 250 84.12 33.62 8.10
N VAL A 251 83.63 33.30 9.30
CA VAL A 251 84.45 32.92 10.46
C VAL A 251 85.12 31.55 10.24
N GLU A 252 84.43 30.61 9.59
CA GLU A 252 84.93 29.27 9.29
C GLU A 252 85.86 29.26 8.05
N ILE A 253 85.75 30.21 7.11
CA ILE A 253 86.67 30.45 5.99
C ILE A 253 87.99 31.05 6.52
N VAL A 254 87.94 31.93 7.53
CA VAL A 254 89.15 32.31 8.29
C VAL A 254 89.80 31.08 8.95
N ARG A 255 88.99 30.10 9.36
CA ARG A 255 89.46 28.81 9.93
C ARG A 255 89.95 27.81 8.88
N ARG A 256 89.44 27.87 7.65
CA ARG A 256 89.75 26.96 6.53
C ARG A 256 90.79 27.49 5.53
N LEU A 257 91.24 28.74 5.69
CA LEU A 257 92.54 29.22 5.18
C LEU A 257 93.75 28.57 5.89
N ALA A 258 93.52 27.63 6.82
CA ALA A 258 94.55 26.83 7.47
C ALA A 258 94.66 25.38 6.97
N VAL A 259 93.76 24.88 6.10
CA VAL A 259 93.91 23.58 5.42
C VAL A 259 93.12 23.62 4.10
N GLU A 260 93.81 23.94 3.01
CA GLU A 260 93.30 23.87 1.63
C GLU A 260 93.16 22.43 1.11
N ASP A 261 92.39 22.34 0.02
CA ASP A 261 92.49 21.40 -1.11
C ASP A 261 91.86 20.00 -1.01
N SER A 262 90.65 19.85 -1.56
CA SER A 262 90.46 19.32 -2.94
C SER A 262 88.99 18.92 -3.27
N ALA A 263 88.49 19.49 -4.37
CA ALA A 263 87.45 19.02 -5.33
C ALA A 263 85.99 18.80 -4.81
N LEU A 264 85.00 19.69 -5.08
CA LEU A 264 84.27 20.01 -6.35
C LEU A 264 83.44 18.80 -6.89
N GLN A 265 82.15 18.85 -7.29
CA GLN A 265 81.40 19.89 -8.00
C GLN A 265 79.87 19.51 -8.07
N ILE A 266 78.90 20.37 -7.67
CA ILE A 266 77.93 21.24 -8.42
C ILE A 266 76.70 20.57 -9.13
N ILE A 267 75.51 21.19 -8.91
CA ILE A 267 74.41 21.58 -9.86
C ILE A 267 72.97 21.16 -9.45
N GLU A 268 72.39 22.03 -8.64
CA GLU A 268 71.07 22.70 -8.64
C GLU A 268 70.14 22.72 -9.90
N ASN A 269 68.84 22.95 -9.59
CA ASN A 269 67.80 23.69 -10.35
C ASN A 269 66.87 22.94 -11.33
N ASN A 270 65.57 22.82 -10.97
CA ASN A 270 64.56 23.81 -11.37
C ASN A 270 63.12 23.44 -10.96
N ALA A 271 62.44 24.45 -10.40
CA ALA A 271 61.05 24.85 -10.62
C ALA A 271 60.02 23.80 -11.08
N SER A 272 58.93 23.67 -10.33
CA SER A 272 57.59 23.92 -10.88
C SER A 272 56.54 24.05 -9.77
N LYS A 273 56.01 25.27 -9.65
CA LYS A 273 54.64 25.54 -9.21
C LYS A 273 53.69 24.52 -9.86
N LYS A 274 52.87 23.85 -9.05
CA LYS A 274 51.56 23.40 -9.50
C LYS A 274 50.56 23.68 -8.41
N GLU A 275 49.87 24.80 -8.60
CA GLU A 275 48.65 25.16 -7.91
C GLU A 275 47.68 23.98 -7.92
N MET A 276 47.11 23.75 -6.75
CA MET A 276 46.06 22.80 -6.49
C MET A 276 44.77 23.33 -7.14
N ASN A 277 44.58 23.00 -8.42
CA ASN A 277 43.31 23.25 -9.09
C ASN A 277 42.31 22.23 -8.58
N THR A 278 41.44 22.65 -7.67
CA THR A 278 40.20 21.97 -7.29
C THR A 278 39.32 21.84 -8.53
N GLY A 279 39.51 20.75 -9.25
CA GLY A 279 38.76 20.40 -10.46
C GLY A 279 37.30 20.15 -10.13
N THR A 280 36.44 20.95 -10.74
CA THR A 280 35.03 20.63 -10.95
C THR A 280 34.91 19.21 -11.53
N SER A 281 34.15 18.35 -10.86
CA SER A 281 33.97 16.95 -11.22
C SER A 281 33.54 16.83 -12.68
N LYS A 282 34.44 16.29 -13.53
CA LYS A 282 34.31 16.16 -14.98
C LYS A 282 33.18 15.19 -15.40
N TYR A 283 32.61 14.45 -14.46
CA TYR A 283 31.65 13.38 -14.72
C TYR A 283 30.40 13.53 -13.84
N ASN A 284 29.27 13.91 -14.44
CA ASN A 284 28.00 14.00 -13.72
C ASN A 284 27.28 12.64 -13.72
N LEU A 285 27.56 11.82 -12.71
CA LEU A 285 27.10 10.42 -12.62
C LEU A 285 25.73 10.25 -11.94
N THR A 286 25.06 11.36 -11.61
CA THR A 286 23.75 11.36 -10.91
C THR A 286 22.65 10.61 -11.66
N LYS A 287 22.72 10.50 -12.99
CA LYS A 287 21.71 9.80 -13.83
C LYS A 287 21.99 8.31 -14.05
N TYR A 288 23.15 7.80 -13.64
CA TYR A 288 23.55 6.41 -13.89
C TYR A 288 22.91 5.43 -12.89
N LYS A 289 22.48 4.27 -13.38
CA LYS A 289 21.93 3.19 -12.55
C LYS A 289 23.03 2.41 -11.84
N TYR A 290 22.67 1.75 -10.75
CA TYR A 290 23.60 0.96 -9.93
C TYR A 290 24.37 -0.10 -10.73
N VAL A 291 23.71 -0.76 -11.68
CA VAL A 291 24.34 -1.78 -12.55
C VAL A 291 25.37 -1.13 -13.49
N GLU A 292 25.03 0.04 -14.05
CA GLU A 292 25.91 0.78 -14.96
C GLU A 292 27.16 1.32 -14.24
N LEU A 293 27.02 1.81 -13.01
CA LEU A 293 28.16 2.24 -12.18
C LEU A 293 29.08 1.07 -11.80
N ARG A 294 28.51 -0.10 -11.50
CA ARG A 294 29.27 -1.32 -11.19
C ARG A 294 30.04 -1.82 -12.40
N ASP A 295 29.42 -1.81 -13.58
CA ASP A 295 30.05 -2.27 -14.81
C ASP A 295 31.17 -1.31 -15.25
N ILE A 296 31.00 0.01 -15.07
CA ILE A 296 32.06 1.00 -15.32
C ILE A 296 33.25 0.77 -14.37
N ILE A 297 33.00 0.48 -13.09
CA ILE A 297 34.09 0.19 -12.12
C ILE A 297 34.87 -1.07 -12.50
N ASN A 298 34.18 -2.08 -13.04
CA ASN A 298 34.81 -3.36 -13.38
C ASN A 298 35.47 -3.37 -14.78
N THR A 299 35.11 -2.44 -15.65
CA THR A 299 35.52 -2.47 -17.07
C THR A 299 36.42 -1.29 -17.47
N SER A 300 36.38 -0.16 -16.77
CA SER A 300 37.15 1.04 -17.14
C SER A 300 38.50 1.12 -16.40
N THR A 301 39.51 1.68 -17.09
CA THR A 301 40.86 1.93 -16.57
C THR A 301 41.15 3.42 -16.33
N ASP A 302 40.17 4.31 -16.55
CA ASP A 302 40.30 5.74 -16.28
C ASP A 302 40.17 6.02 -14.76
N THR A 303 41.30 6.35 -14.14
CA THR A 303 41.43 6.59 -12.70
C THR A 303 40.52 7.70 -12.19
N ASN A 304 40.26 8.73 -13.00
CA ASN A 304 39.42 9.87 -12.60
C ASN A 304 37.93 9.53 -12.65
N LEU A 305 37.50 8.72 -13.62
CA LEU A 305 36.13 8.23 -13.73
C LEU A 305 35.81 7.24 -12.60
N LEU A 306 36.76 6.37 -12.25
CA LEU A 306 36.63 5.42 -11.13
C LEU A 306 36.48 6.14 -9.78
N LEU A 307 37.24 7.21 -9.54
CA LEU A 307 37.11 8.04 -8.34
C LEU A 307 35.73 8.72 -8.29
N ALA A 308 35.25 9.28 -9.40
CA ALA A 308 33.91 9.86 -9.47
C ALA A 308 32.80 8.81 -9.24
N CYS A 309 32.94 7.59 -9.77
CA CYS A 309 32.00 6.50 -9.51
C CYS A 309 32.00 6.07 -8.03
N LYS A 310 33.17 6.07 -7.38
CA LYS A 310 33.32 5.74 -5.95
C LYS A 310 32.71 6.82 -5.05
N GLU A 311 32.88 8.09 -5.37
CA GLU A 311 32.27 9.20 -4.64
C GLU A 311 30.73 9.20 -4.75
N GLU A 312 30.19 8.97 -5.95
CA GLU A 312 28.74 8.87 -6.15
C GLU A 312 28.14 7.65 -5.42
N PHE A 313 28.90 6.55 -5.32
CA PHE A 313 28.48 5.37 -4.55
C PHE A 313 28.43 5.66 -3.04
N HIS A 314 29.44 6.33 -2.49
CA HIS A 314 29.45 6.73 -1.08
C HIS A 314 28.35 7.75 -0.75
N LYS A 315 28.10 8.70 -1.65
CA LYS A 315 27.02 9.68 -1.50
C LYS A 315 25.64 9.01 -1.45
N ARG A 316 25.38 8.04 -2.34
CA ARG A 316 24.11 7.27 -2.34
C ARG A 316 23.99 6.36 -1.13
N LEU A 317 25.09 5.77 -0.66
CA LEU A 317 25.12 4.96 0.55
C LEU A 317 24.81 5.79 1.80
N GLN A 318 25.37 7.01 1.91
CA GLN A 318 25.08 7.93 3.01
C GLN A 318 23.61 8.39 3.01
N ILE A 319 23.05 8.72 1.85
CA ILE A 319 21.61 9.07 1.74
C ILE A 319 20.74 7.87 2.14
N TYR A 320 21.12 6.65 1.75
CA TYR A 320 20.42 5.44 2.17
C TYR A 320 20.55 5.20 3.68
N GLN A 321 21.72 5.40 4.28
CA GLN A 321 21.93 5.29 5.72
C GLN A 321 21.15 6.34 6.49
N GLN A 322 21.14 7.60 6.06
CA GLN A 322 20.33 8.67 6.64
C GLN A 322 18.82 8.40 6.48
N TRP A 323 18.37 7.94 5.30
CA TRP A 323 16.98 7.49 5.11
C TRP A 323 16.64 6.29 5.99
N LYS A 324 17.59 5.36 6.17
CA LYS A 324 17.43 4.19 7.02
C LYS A 324 17.37 4.56 8.49
N GLU A 325 18.20 5.48 8.98
CA GLU A 325 18.19 5.98 10.36
C GLU A 325 16.91 6.78 10.66
N LEU A 326 16.49 7.66 9.75
CA LEU A 326 15.24 8.44 9.85
C LEU A 326 13.98 7.56 9.78
N ASN A 327 14.07 6.41 9.11
CA ASN A 327 13.01 5.41 9.08
C ASN A 327 13.17 4.33 10.15
N GLU A 328 14.33 4.07 10.72
CA GLU A 328 14.52 3.15 11.85
C GLU A 328 13.93 3.76 13.13
N SER A 329 14.05 5.07 13.32
CA SER A 329 13.38 5.80 14.42
C SER A 329 11.85 5.88 14.23
N ASN A 330 11.36 5.96 12.99
CA ASN A 330 9.92 5.85 12.69
C ASN A 330 9.42 4.38 12.73
N ILE A 331 10.21 3.39 12.37
CA ILE A 331 9.78 1.98 12.42
C ILE A 331 9.66 1.51 13.88
N THR A 332 10.52 2.00 14.78
CA THR A 332 10.46 1.65 16.20
C THR A 332 9.26 2.26 16.92
N GLU A 333 8.79 3.45 16.56
CA GLU A 333 7.60 4.06 17.18
C GLU A 333 6.27 3.50 16.60
N TRP A 334 6.25 3.16 15.30
CA TRP A 334 5.04 2.67 14.61
C TRP A 334 4.79 1.15 14.75
N GLN A 335 5.79 0.35 15.15
CA GLN A 335 5.64 -1.09 15.39
C GLN A 335 5.25 -1.47 16.84
N ILE A 336 5.25 -0.53 17.79
CA ILE A 336 4.94 -0.83 19.21
C ILE A 336 3.45 -1.14 19.45
N SER A 337 2.55 -0.83 18.50
CA SER A 337 1.10 -0.86 18.75
C SER A 337 0.25 -1.77 17.86
N ARG A 338 0.81 -2.62 16.99
CA ARG A 338 -0.03 -3.40 16.02
C ARG A 338 -0.32 -4.84 16.43
N VAL A 339 0.60 -5.48 17.15
CA VAL A 339 0.49 -6.87 17.61
C VAL A 339 1.31 -7.03 18.90
N PRO A 340 0.81 -7.72 19.94
CA PRO A 340 1.60 -7.99 21.15
C PRO A 340 2.96 -8.63 20.83
N MET A 341 4.03 -8.13 21.45
CA MET A 341 5.38 -8.69 21.33
C MET A 341 5.46 -10.20 21.56
N ALA A 342 4.57 -10.75 22.40
CA ALA A 342 4.48 -12.18 22.64
C ALA A 342 4.14 -12.99 21.37
N ILE A 343 3.39 -12.44 20.43
CA ILE A 343 3.05 -13.06 19.14
C ILE A 343 4.25 -12.97 18.19
N LEU A 344 4.88 -11.80 18.08
CA LEU A 344 6.07 -11.58 17.24
C LEU A 344 7.27 -12.44 17.66
N ALA A 345 7.48 -12.60 18.98
CA ALA A 345 8.52 -13.49 19.52
C ALA A 345 8.28 -14.98 19.21
N SER A 346 7.03 -15.36 18.91
CA SER A 346 6.69 -16.74 18.55
C SER A 346 6.85 -16.99 17.05
N SER A 347 6.67 -15.97 16.20
CA SER A 347 6.79 -16.08 14.75
C SER A 347 8.23 -16.11 14.23
N SER A 348 9.23 -15.65 15.00
CA SER A 348 10.63 -15.60 14.58
C SER A 348 11.37 -16.95 14.56
N LYS A 349 10.75 -18.03 15.06
CA LYS A 349 11.28 -19.38 14.91
C LYS A 349 10.97 -19.91 13.51
N GLY A 350 11.98 -19.86 12.63
CA GLY A 350 11.89 -20.27 11.23
C GLY A 350 11.21 -21.63 11.06
N PHE A 351 10.05 -21.65 10.41
CA PHE A 351 9.32 -22.86 10.06
C PHE A 351 8.58 -22.72 8.73
N SER A 352 8.53 -23.82 7.99
CA SER A 352 7.88 -23.91 6.68
C SER A 352 6.34 -23.95 6.84
N PRO A 353 5.57 -23.14 6.10
CA PRO A 353 4.12 -23.11 6.23
C PRO A 353 3.50 -24.31 5.51
N HIS A 354 3.08 -25.32 6.27
CA HIS A 354 2.23 -26.39 5.76
C HIS A 354 0.80 -25.84 5.65
N PHE A 355 0.42 -25.37 4.46
CA PHE A 355 -0.93 -24.88 4.17
C PHE A 355 -1.93 -26.04 4.28
N SER A 356 -2.69 -26.11 5.37
CA SER A 356 -3.81 -27.06 5.48
C SER A 356 -5.04 -26.47 4.78
N GLN A 357 -5.29 -26.92 3.55
CA GLN A 357 -6.36 -26.41 2.67
C GLN A 357 -7.81 -26.72 3.12
N ASN A 358 -8.04 -27.12 4.38
CA ASN A 358 -9.33 -27.68 4.79
C ASN A 358 -10.15 -26.86 5.80
N ASN A 359 -9.70 -25.70 6.28
CA ASN A 359 -10.43 -24.93 7.30
C ASN A 359 -11.00 -23.62 6.74
N VAL A 360 -11.83 -23.72 5.71
CA VAL A 360 -12.57 -22.56 5.20
C VAL A 360 -13.78 -22.34 6.12
N ASN A 361 -13.77 -21.24 6.89
CA ASN A 361 -14.88 -20.74 7.73
C ASN A 361 -14.97 -21.28 9.19
N ILE A 362 -13.85 -21.67 9.82
CA ILE A 362 -13.83 -21.95 11.26
C ILE A 362 -13.61 -20.64 12.02
N GLN A 363 -14.56 -20.26 12.89
CA GLN A 363 -14.44 -19.10 13.75
C GLN A 363 -13.61 -19.47 14.98
N ARG A 364 -12.47 -18.80 15.21
CA ARG A 364 -11.60 -19.02 16.37
C ARG A 364 -11.30 -17.72 17.08
N TYR A 365 -11.22 -17.75 18.41
CA TYR A 365 -11.11 -16.56 19.23
C TYR A 365 -9.92 -16.71 20.17
N PHE A 366 -9.12 -15.67 20.32
CA PHE A 366 -7.90 -15.70 21.13
C PHE A 366 -7.76 -14.47 22.00
N LYS A 367 -7.09 -14.63 23.15
CA LYS A 367 -6.63 -13.56 24.05
C LYS A 367 -5.13 -13.68 24.34
N VAL A 368 -4.44 -12.55 24.39
CA VAL A 368 -3.00 -12.47 24.64
C VAL A 368 -2.64 -11.24 25.50
N PRO A 369 -1.89 -11.41 26.59
CA PRO A 369 -1.29 -10.28 27.33
C PRO A 369 -0.25 -9.52 26.51
N PHE A 370 -0.31 -8.18 26.59
CA PHE A 370 0.82 -7.36 26.18
C PHE A 370 2.02 -7.66 27.09
N ALA A 371 3.19 -7.88 26.50
CA ALA A 371 4.41 -8.20 27.24
C ALA A 371 4.96 -6.97 27.97
N LYS A 372 5.58 -7.18 29.13
CA LYS A 372 6.32 -6.16 29.89
C LYS A 372 7.68 -5.89 29.22
N PRO A 373 8.19 -4.64 29.17
CA PRO A 373 9.61 -4.40 28.90
C PRO A 373 10.42 -5.00 30.06
N ALA A 374 11.46 -5.76 29.74
CA ALA A 374 12.28 -6.46 30.72
C ALA A 374 12.89 -5.46 31.73
N ARG A 375 12.53 -5.60 33.00
CA ARG A 375 13.34 -5.12 34.13
C ARG A 375 13.74 -6.34 34.93
N GLU A 376 15.04 -6.47 35.16
CA GLU A 376 15.66 -7.64 35.77
C GLU A 376 15.15 -7.87 37.21
N HIS A 377 15.01 -9.16 37.54
CA HIS A 377 14.72 -9.75 38.86
C HIS A 377 13.35 -9.46 39.51
N MET A 378 12.34 -10.30 39.21
CA MET A 378 11.24 -10.59 40.14
C MET A 378 10.84 -12.08 40.11
N ASN A 379 10.46 -12.61 41.28
CA ASN A 379 10.22 -14.03 41.55
C ASN A 379 8.89 -14.54 40.99
N MET A 380 8.83 -15.85 40.73
CA MET A 380 7.77 -16.52 39.94
C MET A 380 6.37 -16.51 40.57
N ARG A 381 6.21 -16.23 41.87
CA ARG A 381 4.90 -16.21 42.57
C ARG A 381 4.18 -14.86 42.46
N ASP A 382 4.92 -13.75 42.39
CA ASP A 382 4.34 -12.40 42.24
C ASP A 382 3.84 -12.14 40.81
N ILE A 383 4.20 -13.01 39.85
CA ILE A 383 3.78 -12.93 38.46
C ILE A 383 2.28 -13.19 38.31
N LEU A 384 1.66 -14.05 39.12
CA LEU A 384 0.27 -14.46 38.89
C LEU A 384 -0.75 -13.43 39.41
N GLU A 385 -0.41 -12.71 40.48
CA GLU A 385 -1.33 -11.79 41.16
C GLU A 385 -1.23 -10.36 40.60
N VAL A 386 -0.06 -9.94 40.09
CA VAL A 386 0.17 -8.60 39.54
C VAL A 386 -0.12 -8.51 38.03
N THR A 387 -0.06 -9.62 37.28
CA THR A 387 -0.30 -9.62 35.81
C THR A 387 -1.74 -9.32 35.41
N ALA A 388 -2.73 -9.59 36.29
CA ALA A 388 -4.14 -9.36 35.99
C ALA A 388 -4.54 -7.87 36.01
N VAL A 389 -3.78 -7.00 36.70
CA VAL A 389 -4.23 -5.62 36.99
C VAL A 389 -3.45 -4.56 36.21
N SER A 390 -2.20 -4.83 35.78
CA SER A 390 -1.32 -3.80 35.22
C SER A 390 -1.08 -3.86 33.70
N HIS A 391 -1.40 -4.96 33.02
CA HIS A 391 -1.08 -5.15 31.60
C HIS A 391 -2.36 -5.19 30.76
N GLY A 392 -2.36 -4.47 29.63
CA GLY A 392 -3.47 -4.54 28.70
C GLY A 392 -3.62 -5.94 28.08
N MET A 393 -4.80 -6.21 27.55
CA MET A 393 -5.17 -7.45 26.91
C MET A 393 -5.53 -7.22 25.45
N TRP A 394 -4.98 -8.08 24.59
CA TRP A 394 -5.28 -8.11 23.16
C TRP A 394 -6.17 -9.31 22.86
N TYR A 395 -7.23 -9.09 22.10
CA TYR A 395 -8.17 -10.11 21.66
C TYR A 395 -8.30 -10.10 20.14
N ALA A 396 -8.45 -11.29 19.55
CA ALA A 396 -8.68 -11.42 18.13
C ALA A 396 -9.67 -12.54 17.80
N HIS A 397 -10.50 -12.25 16.81
CA HIS A 397 -11.42 -13.17 16.18
C HIS A 397 -10.95 -13.46 14.75
N PHE A 398 -10.64 -14.73 14.48
CA PHE A 398 -10.23 -15.23 13.18
C PHE A 398 -11.40 -15.91 12.47
N ASP A 399 -11.65 -15.53 11.22
CA ASP A 399 -12.51 -16.25 10.29
C ASP A 399 -11.61 -17.09 9.36
N GLY A 400 -11.49 -18.38 9.69
CA GLY A 400 -10.50 -19.26 9.07
C GLY A 400 -9.09 -18.82 9.43
N GLN A 401 -8.35 -18.31 8.45
CA GLN A 401 -6.93 -18.03 8.57
C GLN A 401 -6.61 -16.57 8.92
N TRP A 402 -7.58 -15.65 8.82
CA TRP A 402 -7.35 -14.21 8.91
C TRP A 402 -8.18 -13.58 10.02
N VAL A 403 -7.63 -12.54 10.64
CA VAL A 403 -8.35 -11.76 11.66
C VAL A 403 -9.46 -10.96 10.99
N VAL A 404 -10.65 -11.00 11.56
CA VAL A 404 -11.80 -10.19 11.11
C VAL A 404 -12.28 -9.19 12.14
N ARG A 405 -11.98 -9.41 13.43
CA ARG A 405 -12.19 -8.43 14.51
C ARG A 405 -11.03 -8.48 15.48
N GLN A 406 -10.57 -7.32 15.92
CA GLN A 406 -9.50 -7.17 16.91
C GLN A 406 -9.94 -6.17 17.98
N MET A 407 -9.61 -6.46 19.24
CA MET A 407 -9.99 -5.63 20.38
C MET A 407 -8.81 -5.51 21.34
N GLU A 408 -8.52 -4.29 21.78
CA GLU A 408 -7.42 -3.99 22.70
C GLU A 408 -7.94 -3.26 23.93
N LEU A 409 -7.71 -3.86 25.10
CA LEU A 409 -8.14 -3.34 26.39
C LEU A 409 -6.90 -2.93 27.17
N HIS A 410 -6.77 -1.67 27.56
CA HIS A 410 -5.70 -1.20 28.45
C HIS A 410 -6.29 -0.65 29.75
N PRO A 411 -5.66 -0.86 30.92
CA PRO A 411 -6.21 -0.41 32.22
C PRO A 411 -6.59 1.09 32.30
N ASN A 412 -5.91 1.95 31.53
CA ASN A 412 -6.08 3.41 31.56
C ASN A 412 -6.45 4.03 30.19
N LYS A 413 -6.89 3.23 29.21
CA LYS A 413 -7.34 3.75 27.90
C LYS A 413 -8.74 3.21 27.55
N LYS A 414 -9.47 3.96 26.72
CA LYS A 414 -10.74 3.46 26.17
C LYS A 414 -10.48 2.21 25.32
N PRO A 415 -11.39 1.22 25.32
CA PRO A 415 -11.29 0.04 24.46
C PRO A 415 -11.09 0.43 22.99
N VAL A 416 -10.13 -0.20 22.32
CA VAL A 416 -9.91 -0.04 20.88
C VAL A 416 -10.56 -1.23 20.17
N LEU A 417 -11.49 -0.95 19.25
CA LEU A 417 -12.22 -1.97 18.49
C LEU A 417 -11.94 -1.80 17.01
N LEU A 418 -11.41 -2.84 16.37
CA LEU A 418 -10.96 -2.82 14.97
C LEU A 418 -11.69 -3.89 14.16
N LEU A 419 -12.14 -3.53 12.95
CA LEU A 419 -12.89 -4.39 12.03
C LEU A 419 -12.19 -4.54 10.68
N ALA A 420 -12.12 -5.77 10.18
CA ALA A 420 -11.55 -6.03 8.86
C ALA A 420 -12.37 -5.35 7.75
N GLY A 421 -11.66 -4.77 6.78
CA GLY A 421 -12.17 -3.93 5.70
C GLY A 421 -12.29 -2.44 6.04
N ARG A 422 -12.28 -2.07 7.33
CA ARG A 422 -12.31 -0.67 7.79
C ARG A 422 -10.96 -0.26 8.37
N ASP A 423 -10.43 -1.08 9.26
CA ASP A 423 -9.27 -0.76 10.10
C ASP A 423 -8.07 -1.67 9.77
N ASP A 424 -8.01 -2.20 8.54
CA ASP A 424 -7.01 -3.18 8.09
C ASP A 424 -5.55 -2.74 8.34
N MET A 425 -5.30 -1.42 8.29
CA MET A 425 -3.97 -0.85 8.53
C MET A 425 -3.51 -0.89 10.00
N GLU A 426 -4.44 -1.05 10.94
CA GLU A 426 -4.21 -1.07 12.39
C GLU A 426 -4.36 -2.50 12.97
N MET A 427 -4.76 -3.47 12.15
CA MET A 427 -5.00 -4.86 12.54
C MET A 427 -3.80 -5.79 12.32
N CYS A 428 -3.84 -6.96 12.96
CA CYS A 428 -2.86 -8.01 12.75
C CYS A 428 -2.90 -8.57 11.31
N GLU A 429 -1.79 -8.40 10.59
CA GLU A 429 -1.61 -8.88 9.20
C GLU A 429 -1.14 -10.35 9.14
N LEU A 430 -0.85 -10.97 10.30
CA LEU A 430 -0.35 -12.34 10.35
C LEU A 430 -1.49 -13.36 10.28
N SER A 431 -1.29 -14.37 9.44
CA SER A 431 -2.19 -15.52 9.34
C SER A 431 -2.23 -16.32 10.65
N LEU A 432 -3.34 -16.99 10.98
CA LEU A 432 -3.49 -17.75 12.22
C LEU A 432 -2.34 -18.72 12.49
N ASP A 433 -1.90 -19.46 11.47
CA ASP A 433 -0.76 -20.39 11.57
C ASP A 433 0.56 -19.65 11.80
N ALA A 434 0.74 -18.47 11.21
CA ALA A 434 1.92 -17.63 11.41
C ALA A 434 1.98 -17.03 12.82
N THR A 435 0.83 -16.73 13.44
CA THR A 435 0.77 -16.22 14.82
C THR A 435 1.07 -17.28 15.88
N GLN A 436 0.98 -18.57 15.53
CA GLN A 436 1.14 -19.72 16.42
C GLN A 436 0.23 -19.71 17.67
N LEU A 437 -0.85 -18.92 17.67
CA LEU A 437 -1.77 -18.81 18.82
C LEU A 437 -2.44 -20.14 19.17
N THR A 438 -2.65 -20.99 18.16
CA THR A 438 -3.23 -22.33 18.28
C THR A 438 -2.37 -23.29 19.12
N ARG A 439 -1.09 -22.99 19.31
CA ARG A 439 -0.15 -23.81 20.09
C ARG A 439 0.05 -23.29 21.51
N LYS A 440 -0.43 -22.08 21.83
CA LYS A 440 -0.30 -21.48 23.15
C LYS A 440 -1.45 -21.92 24.06
N LYS A 441 -1.13 -22.71 25.09
CA LYS A 441 -2.12 -23.15 26.08
C LYS A 441 -2.71 -21.95 26.81
N GLY A 442 -4.05 -21.84 26.82
CA GLY A 442 -4.79 -20.74 27.46
C GLY A 442 -4.96 -19.47 26.62
N ALA A 443 -4.46 -19.45 25.37
CA ALA A 443 -4.68 -18.33 24.46
C ALA A 443 -6.05 -18.40 23.76
N GLU A 444 -6.57 -19.59 23.46
CA GLU A 444 -7.88 -19.76 22.83
C GLU A 444 -9.01 -19.57 23.83
N ILE A 445 -10.00 -18.77 23.47
CA ILE A 445 -11.18 -18.46 24.29
C ILE A 445 -12.46 -18.86 23.56
N THR A 446 -13.57 -18.90 24.31
CA THR A 446 -14.87 -19.21 23.73
C THR A 446 -15.45 -18.02 22.96
N ALA A 447 -16.31 -18.29 21.98
CA ALA A 447 -17.05 -17.25 21.26
C ALA A 447 -17.87 -16.36 22.20
N ILE A 448 -18.49 -16.97 23.22
CA ILE A 448 -19.32 -16.26 24.21
C ILE A 448 -18.49 -15.27 25.03
N GLU A 449 -17.29 -15.66 25.44
CA GLU A 449 -16.36 -14.78 26.17
C GLU A 449 -15.97 -13.57 25.32
N PHE A 450 -15.61 -13.78 24.05
CA PHE A 450 -15.26 -12.70 23.13
C PHE A 450 -16.44 -11.77 22.83
N GLU A 451 -17.61 -12.33 22.48
CA GLU A 451 -18.79 -11.53 22.14
C GLU A 451 -19.26 -10.70 23.34
N THR A 452 -19.23 -11.26 24.55
CA THR A 452 -19.63 -10.55 25.76
C THR A 452 -18.77 -9.29 25.98
N LEU A 453 -17.45 -9.43 25.88
CA LEU A 453 -16.51 -8.32 26.00
C LEU A 453 -16.65 -7.32 24.84
N TRP A 454 -16.83 -7.82 23.62
CA TRP A 454 -17.02 -6.99 22.43
C TRP A 454 -18.26 -6.10 22.55
N HIS A 455 -19.39 -6.65 23.00
CA HIS A 455 -20.62 -5.88 23.22
C HIS A 455 -20.50 -4.90 24.38
N GLN A 456 -19.87 -5.29 25.49
CA GLN A 456 -19.62 -4.40 26.64
C GLN A 456 -18.77 -3.19 26.27
N CYS A 457 -17.83 -3.36 25.33
CA CYS A 457 -16.98 -2.27 24.82
C CYS A 457 -17.66 -1.42 23.72
N GLY A 458 -18.91 -1.71 23.35
CA GLY A 458 -19.66 -0.97 22.32
C GLY A 458 -19.49 -1.48 20.89
N GLY A 459 -18.97 -2.70 20.72
CA GLY A 459 -18.79 -3.33 19.42
C GLY A 459 -20.09 -3.84 18.79
N SER A 460 -20.20 -3.74 17.46
CA SER A 460 -21.36 -4.23 16.71
C SER A 460 -21.36 -5.75 16.53
N ILE A 461 -22.54 -6.39 16.52
CA ILE A 461 -22.70 -7.82 16.24
C ILE A 461 -22.01 -8.18 14.92
N TYR A 462 -21.17 -9.21 14.95
CA TYR A 462 -20.61 -9.78 13.73
C TYR A 462 -21.61 -10.73 13.09
N HIS A 463 -22.12 -10.33 11.92
CA HIS A 463 -22.92 -11.23 11.11
C HIS A 463 -21.99 -12.19 10.37
N ILE A 464 -21.95 -13.44 10.83
CA ILE A 464 -21.33 -14.55 10.10
C ILE A 464 -21.92 -14.52 8.69
N ARG A 465 -21.06 -14.38 7.67
CA ARG A 465 -21.52 -14.34 6.27
C ARG A 465 -22.37 -15.59 6.01
N PRO A 466 -23.67 -15.47 5.67
CA PRO A 466 -24.52 -16.62 5.44
C PRO A 466 -23.94 -17.48 4.32
N ARG A 467 -23.97 -18.82 4.48
CA ARG A 467 -23.58 -19.77 3.41
C ARG A 467 -24.33 -19.53 2.08
N HIS A 468 -25.43 -18.78 2.09
CA HIS A 468 -26.22 -18.45 0.90
C HIS A 468 -25.64 -17.33 0.02
N GLU A 469 -24.53 -16.69 0.38
CA GLU A 469 -23.70 -15.92 -0.57
C GLU A 469 -22.42 -16.67 -0.99
N ILE A 470 -22.29 -17.95 -0.59
CA ILE A 470 -21.16 -18.81 -0.96
C ILE A 470 -21.49 -19.73 -2.16
N ASN A 471 -22.73 -19.71 -2.68
CA ASN A 471 -23.11 -20.39 -3.92
C ASN A 471 -22.99 -19.51 -5.19
N VAL A 472 -21.87 -18.82 -5.36
CA VAL A 472 -21.37 -18.43 -6.70
C VAL A 472 -20.16 -19.28 -7.13
N TYR A 473 -19.65 -20.16 -6.26
CA TYR A 473 -18.62 -21.12 -6.62
C TYR A 473 -18.84 -22.47 -5.95
N LYS A 474 -19.70 -23.30 -6.55
CA LYS A 474 -19.45 -24.75 -6.68
C LYS A 474 -19.99 -25.24 -8.03
N PRO A 475 -19.24 -26.08 -8.75
CA PRO A 475 -19.67 -26.63 -10.03
C PRO A 475 -20.80 -27.64 -9.79
N ALA A 476 -21.94 -27.41 -10.41
CA ALA A 476 -22.97 -28.42 -10.56
C ALA A 476 -22.47 -29.48 -11.56
N SER A 477 -21.76 -30.48 -11.07
CA SER A 477 -21.71 -31.80 -11.71
C SER A 477 -22.71 -32.69 -11.00
N ASN A 478 -23.95 -32.64 -11.46
CA ASN A 478 -24.91 -33.75 -11.51
C ASN A 478 -26.25 -33.22 -12.00
N LEU A 479 -26.38 -33.18 -13.33
CA LEU A 479 -27.65 -33.36 -14.02
C LEU A 479 -27.34 -34.13 -15.30
N SER A 480 -27.24 -35.45 -15.16
CA SER A 480 -27.60 -36.35 -16.25
C SER A 480 -29.12 -36.39 -16.32
N ARG A 481 -29.64 -36.42 -17.55
CA ARG A 481 -31.05 -36.58 -17.96
C ARG A 481 -31.91 -35.34 -17.79
N TYR A 482 -31.94 -34.52 -18.84
CA TYR A 482 -33.19 -34.23 -19.54
C TYR A 482 -32.87 -34.11 -21.04
N SER A 483 -33.41 -35.06 -21.79
CA SER A 483 -33.63 -34.99 -23.23
C SER A 483 -34.61 -33.86 -23.54
N CYS A 484 -34.26 -32.95 -24.46
CA CYS A 484 -35.27 -32.24 -25.25
C CYS A 484 -34.64 -31.66 -26.53
N SER A 485 -35.00 -32.31 -27.65
CA SER A 485 -35.24 -31.75 -28.99
C SER A 485 -34.51 -30.48 -29.42
N ILE A 486 -33.58 -30.67 -30.36
CA ILE A 486 -33.16 -29.67 -31.34
C ILE A 486 -34.35 -29.40 -32.25
N SER A 487 -34.91 -28.18 -32.20
CA SER A 487 -35.66 -27.61 -33.32
C SER A 487 -34.74 -26.65 -34.06
N SER A 488 -34.53 -27.00 -35.33
CA SER A 488 -33.83 -26.26 -36.37
C SER A 488 -34.33 -24.84 -36.54
N SER A 489 -33.42 -23.86 -36.48
CA SER A 489 -33.38 -22.70 -37.39
C SER A 489 -32.27 -21.73 -36.97
N ASP A 490 -31.40 -21.44 -37.93
CA ASP A 490 -30.60 -20.21 -38.11
C ASP A 490 -29.11 -20.47 -38.29
N ASN A 491 -28.83 -20.89 -39.53
CA ASN A 491 -27.58 -20.66 -40.22
C ASN A 491 -27.18 -19.18 -40.13
N LEU A 492 -25.99 -18.89 -39.60
CA LEU A 492 -25.21 -17.74 -40.02
C LEU A 492 -23.72 -18.11 -39.96
N LEU A 493 -23.26 -18.57 -41.12
CA LEU A 493 -21.86 -18.64 -41.51
C LEU A 493 -21.23 -17.26 -41.37
N PHE A 494 -20.20 -17.10 -40.54
CA PHE A 494 -19.19 -16.07 -40.77
C PHE A 494 -17.79 -16.69 -40.60
N CYS A 495 -17.22 -16.96 -41.77
CA CYS A 495 -15.83 -17.29 -41.99
C CYS A 495 -15.00 -16.00 -41.87
N VAL A 496 -13.98 -15.98 -41.01
CA VAL A 496 -12.88 -15.00 -41.14
C VAL A 496 -11.56 -15.73 -41.04
N LYS A 497 -10.86 -15.65 -42.18
CA LYS A 497 -9.50 -16.10 -42.48
C LYS A 497 -8.48 -15.56 -41.47
N LEU A 498 -7.53 -16.43 -41.13
CA LEU A 498 -6.24 -16.10 -40.54
C LEU A 498 -5.42 -15.25 -41.52
N ALA A 499 -4.81 -14.19 -41.00
CA ALA A 499 -3.57 -13.61 -41.50
C ALA A 499 -2.51 -13.76 -40.39
#